data_AF-A0A227J2E2-F1
#
_entry.id   AF-A0A227J2E2-F1
#
_cell.length_a   1.000
_cell.length_b   1.000
_cell.length_c   1.000
_cell.angle_alpha   90.00
_cell.angle_beta   90.00
_cell.angle_gamma   90.00
#
_symmetry.space_group_name_H-M   'P 1'
#
loop_
_entity.id
_entity.type
_entity.pdbx_description
1 polymer ?
#
loop_
_entity_poly.entity_id
_entity_poly.type
_entity_poly.pdbx_seq_one_letter_code
_entity_poly.pdbx_strand_id
1 'polypeptide(L)'
;NQVLAVNDDLPIRTHKPVHSGKVRSVYWLTEEDSARLIKEKGYDVAPDAPLAIMVISDRISAFDCIWHGEGGLKGVPGKGAALNAISNHWFKLFKDNGLADSH
;
A
#
# COMPACT_ATOMS: atom_id res chain seq x y z
N ASN A 1 12.23 -18.79 -1.05
CA ASN A 1 11.79 -17.71 -0.13
C ASN A 1 12.78 -16.57 -0.15
N GLN A 2 12.72 -15.70 -1.16
CA GLN A 2 13.48 -14.46 -1.21
C GLN A 2 12.72 -13.41 -0.42
N VAL A 3 13.24 -13.05 0.74
CA VAL A 3 12.70 -11.94 1.53
C VAL A 3 13.16 -10.64 0.84
N LEU A 4 12.23 -9.93 0.20
CA LEU A 4 12.45 -8.68 -0.52
C LEU A 4 13.09 -7.64 0.43
N ALA A 5 14.40 -7.47 0.28
CA ALA A 5 15.23 -6.66 1.16
C ALA A 5 15.20 -5.17 0.83
N VAL A 6 14.63 -4.78 -0.31
CA VAL A 6 14.52 -3.39 -0.78
C VAL A 6 13.22 -3.32 -1.58
N ASN A 7 12.29 -2.48 -1.15
CA ASN A 7 10.92 -2.43 -1.70
C ASN A 7 10.65 -1.12 -2.45
N ASP A 8 11.71 -0.42 -2.85
CA ASP A 8 11.61 0.84 -3.59
C ASP A 8 11.89 0.64 -5.10
N ASP A 9 12.52 -0.46 -5.48
CA ASP A 9 12.89 -0.81 -6.87
C ASP A 9 11.94 -1.85 -7.52
N LEU A 10 10.65 -1.79 -7.20
CA LEU A 10 9.69 -2.54 -8.01
C LEU A 10 9.62 -1.91 -9.40
N PRO A 11 9.65 -2.69 -10.50
CA PRO A 11 9.60 -2.19 -11.87
C PRO A 11 8.18 -1.71 -12.24
N ILE A 12 7.58 -0.90 -11.38
CA ILE A 12 6.29 -0.26 -11.56
C ILE A 12 6.56 1.03 -12.33
N ARG A 13 5.86 1.22 -13.45
CA ARG A 13 5.92 2.48 -14.20
C ARG A 13 5.26 3.58 -13.36
N THR A 14 5.97 4.68 -13.15
CA THR A 14 5.53 5.78 -12.28
C THR A 14 5.60 7.11 -13.00
N HIS A 15 4.64 8.00 -12.75
CA HIS A 15 4.63 9.36 -13.29
C HIS A 15 5.35 10.37 -12.38
N LYS A 16 5.43 10.09 -11.08
CA LYS A 16 6.02 11.00 -10.08
C LYS A 16 7.07 10.25 -9.25
N PRO A 17 8.04 10.97 -8.64
CA PRO A 17 8.97 10.35 -7.71
C PRO A 17 8.23 9.50 -6.67
N VAL A 18 8.72 8.28 -6.46
CA VAL A 18 8.13 7.33 -5.51
C VAL A 18 8.20 7.94 -4.11
N HIS A 19 7.07 8.03 -3.42
CA HIS A 19 7.04 8.43 -2.03
C HIS A 19 7.28 7.20 -1.16
N SER A 20 8.53 7.00 -0.75
CA SER A 20 8.94 5.93 0.16
C SER A 20 8.99 6.41 1.60
N GLY A 21 8.27 5.72 2.48
CA GLY A 21 8.36 5.85 3.92
C GLY A 21 8.85 4.54 4.56
N LYS A 22 9.10 4.55 5.88
CA LYS A 22 9.70 3.42 6.62
C LYS A 22 9.04 2.04 6.38
N VAL A 23 7.74 2.01 6.08
CA VAL A 23 6.95 0.77 5.91
C VAL A 23 6.04 0.76 4.68
N ARG A 24 5.98 1.86 3.93
CA ARG A 24 5.03 2.04 2.83
C ARG A 24 5.65 2.88 1.71
N SER A 25 5.51 2.41 0.48
CA SER A 25 5.89 3.14 -0.72
C SER A 25 4.66 3.38 -1.61
N VAL A 26 4.54 4.59 -2.16
CA VAL A 26 3.43 4.98 -3.04
C VAL A 26 3.97 5.31 -4.42
N TYR A 27 3.44 4.61 -5.42
CA TYR A 27 3.79 4.72 -6.84
C TYR A 27 2.61 5.33 -7.58
N TRP A 28 2.71 6.62 -7.94
CA TRP A 28 1.70 7.27 -8.77
C TRP A 28 1.80 6.77 -10.21
N LEU A 29 0.68 6.30 -10.76
CA LEU A 29 0.60 5.84 -12.14
C LEU A 29 0.57 7.03 -13.11
N THR A 30 0.85 6.76 -14.39
CA THR A 30 0.64 7.74 -15.45
C THR A 30 -0.86 7.93 -15.69
N GLU A 31 -1.23 9.03 -16.34
CA GLU A 31 -2.62 9.31 -16.70
C GLU A 31 -3.16 8.21 -17.62
N GLU A 32 -2.35 7.72 -18.56
CA GLU A 32 -2.73 6.65 -19.49
C GLU A 32 -2.97 5.33 -18.75
N ASP A 33 -2.08 4.97 -17.81
CA ASP A 33 -2.24 3.74 -17.02
C ASP A 33 -3.42 3.85 -16.04
N SER A 34 -3.65 5.03 -15.48
CA SER A 34 -4.80 5.30 -14.61
C SER A 34 -6.11 5.11 -15.40
N ALA A 35 -6.26 5.79 -16.54
CA ALA A 35 -7.44 5.70 -17.39
C ALA A 35 -7.68 4.27 -17.91
N ARG A 36 -6.62 3.58 -18.34
CA ARG A 36 -6.70 2.18 -18.78
C ARG A 36 -7.20 1.27 -17.67
N LEU A 37 -6.66 1.40 -16.45
CA LEU A 37 -7.07 0.56 -15.32
C LEU A 37 -8.49 0.86 -14.85
N ILE A 38 -8.91 2.13 -14.82
CA ILE A 38 -10.30 2.50 -14.49
C ILE A 38 -11.26 1.83 -15.46
N LYS A 39 -10.95 1.86 -16.75
CA LYS A 39 -11.77 1.22 -17.79
C LYS A 39 -11.76 -0.31 -17.70
N GLU A 40 -10.60 -0.94 -17.51
CA GLU A 40 -10.46 -2.40 -17.49
C GLU A 40 -10.99 -3.04 -16.21
N LYS A 41 -10.88 -2.35 -15.07
CA LYS A 41 -11.28 -2.86 -13.75
C LYS A 41 -12.62 -2.34 -13.26
N GLY A 42 -13.16 -1.31 -13.91
CA GLY A 42 -14.46 -0.73 -13.57
C GLY A 42 -14.44 -0.06 -12.20
N TYR A 43 -13.39 0.68 -11.88
CA TYR A 43 -13.34 1.44 -10.63
C TYR A 43 -14.39 2.56 -10.63
N ASP A 44 -15.08 2.74 -9.51
CA ASP A 44 -16.11 3.77 -9.32
C ASP A 44 -15.47 5.13 -9.01
N VAL A 45 -14.71 5.65 -9.98
CA VAL A 45 -14.02 6.93 -9.94
C VAL A 45 -14.11 7.61 -11.31
N ALA A 46 -13.84 8.91 -11.37
CA ALA A 46 -13.81 9.63 -12.63
C ALA A 46 -12.78 9.00 -13.61
N PRO A 47 -13.05 8.91 -14.93
CA PRO A 47 -12.15 8.27 -15.89
C PRO A 47 -10.74 8.86 -15.97
N ASP A 48 -10.57 10.11 -15.55
CA ASP A 48 -9.33 10.87 -15.48
C ASP A 48 -8.74 10.93 -14.07
N ALA A 49 -9.32 10.21 -13.11
CA ALA A 49 -8.84 10.20 -11.73
C ALA A 49 -7.41 9.61 -11.67
N PRO A 50 -6.46 10.30 -10.99
CA PRO A 50 -5.12 9.78 -10.83
C PRO A 50 -5.13 8.58 -9.90
N LEU A 51 -4.54 7.46 -10.34
CA LEU A 51 -4.40 6.26 -9.54
C LEU A 51 -2.98 6.12 -8.98
N ALA A 52 -2.86 5.44 -7.84
CA ALA A 52 -1.59 5.07 -7.25
C ALA A 52 -1.59 3.62 -6.76
N ILE A 53 -0.42 2.99 -6.83
CA ILE A 53 -0.18 1.68 -6.20
C ILE A 53 0.51 1.91 -4.86
N MET A 54 -0.11 1.40 -3.80
CA MET A 54 0.46 1.41 -2.46
C MET A 54 1.07 0.05 -2.16
N VAL A 55 2.38 0.03 -1.87
CA VAL A 55 3.10 -1.17 -1.49
C VAL A 55 3.43 -1.08 -0.01
N ILE A 56 2.94 -2.03 0.78
CA ILE A 56 3.22 -2.13 2.22
C ILE A 56 4.23 -3.24 2.44
N SER A 57 5.32 -2.94 3.14
CA SER A 57 6.33 -3.93 3.52
C SER A 57 5.94 -4.61 4.85
N ASP A 58 6.27 -5.89 5.01
CA ASP A 58 6.13 -6.63 6.28
C ASP A 58 7.07 -6.15 7.41
N ARG A 59 7.88 -5.11 7.17
CA ARG A 59 8.76 -4.52 8.19
C ARG A 59 7.97 -4.01 9.40
N ILE A 60 8.48 -4.29 10.60
CA ILE A 60 8.08 -3.62 11.84
C ILE A 60 9.14 -2.61 12.20
N SER A 61 8.79 -1.33 12.19
CA SER A 61 9.63 -0.27 12.73
C SER A 61 9.01 0.27 14.01
N ALA A 62 9.79 0.33 15.09
CA ALA A 62 9.48 1.11 16.28
C ALA A 62 10.65 2.08 16.50
N PHE A 63 10.35 3.38 16.59
CA PHE A 63 11.36 4.46 16.59
C PHE A 63 12.28 4.42 15.35
N ASP A 64 13.60 4.52 15.52
CA ASP A 64 14.60 4.39 14.45
C ASP A 64 15.13 2.96 14.28
N CYS A 65 14.53 1.99 14.97
CA CYS A 65 14.93 0.60 14.88
C CYS A 65 14.01 -0.17 13.92
N ILE A 66 14.61 -0.78 12.90
CA ILE A 66 13.98 -1.80 12.08
C ILE A 66 14.20 -3.13 12.80
N TRP A 67 13.13 -3.71 13.34
CA TRP A 67 13.23 -4.96 14.10
C TRP A 67 13.51 -6.14 13.15
N HIS A 68 14.56 -6.89 13.46
CA HIS A 68 14.92 -8.15 12.82
C HIS A 68 14.69 -9.27 13.85
N GLY A 69 13.85 -10.25 13.52
CA GLY A 69 13.63 -11.41 14.39
C GLY A 69 14.81 -12.37 14.36
N GLU A 70 14.97 -13.17 15.41
CA GLU A 70 15.98 -14.25 15.45
C GLU A 70 15.80 -15.21 14.25
N GLY A 71 16.92 -15.66 13.67
CA GLY A 71 16.91 -16.55 12.50
C GLY A 71 16.81 -15.86 11.13
N GLY A 72 17.02 -14.54 11.04
CA GLY A 72 17.03 -13.81 9.76
C GLY A 72 15.66 -13.41 9.24
N LEU A 73 14.64 -13.46 10.10
CA LEU A 73 13.28 -13.04 9.80
C LEU A 73 13.20 -11.51 9.72
N LYS A 74 12.95 -10.97 8.52
CA LYS A 74 12.77 -9.53 8.29
C LYS A 74 11.31 -9.09 8.49
N GLY A 75 10.76 -9.36 9.68
CA GLY A 75 9.38 -9.01 10.02
C GLY A 75 8.64 -10.14 10.72
N VAL A 76 7.34 -9.91 11.00
CA VAL A 76 6.47 -10.90 11.65
C VAL A 76 5.53 -11.50 10.59
N PRO A 77 5.61 -12.81 10.33
CA PRO A 77 4.70 -13.50 9.41
C PRO A 77 3.23 -13.23 9.76
N GLY A 78 2.40 -12.91 8.77
CA GLY A 78 0.97 -12.68 8.96
C GLY A 78 0.59 -11.29 9.49
N LYS A 79 1.57 -10.40 9.79
CA LYS A 79 1.30 -9.02 10.22
C LYS A 79 0.49 -8.25 9.18
N GLY A 80 0.87 -8.32 7.90
CA GLY A 80 0.15 -7.61 6.84
C GLY A 80 -1.33 -8.00 6.76
N ALA A 81 -1.64 -9.30 6.85
CA ALA A 81 -3.01 -9.80 6.85
C ALA A 81 -3.80 -9.33 8.08
N ALA A 82 -3.19 -9.38 9.27
CA ALA A 82 -3.81 -8.91 10.50
C ALA A 82 -4.10 -7.41 10.48
N LEU A 83 -3.13 -6.60 10.04
CA LEU A 83 -3.31 -5.15 9.89
C LEU A 83 -4.40 -4.83 8.87
N ASN A 84 -4.46 -5.53 7.75
CA ASN A 84 -5.48 -5.31 6.73
C ASN A 84 -6.88 -5.66 7.26
N ALA A 85 -7.02 -6.76 8.01
CA ALA A 85 -8.28 -7.15 8.62
C ALA A 85 -8.78 -6.10 9.63
N ILE A 86 -7.88 -5.58 10.49
CA ILE A 86 -8.22 -4.53 11.46
C ILE A 86 -8.60 -3.23 10.74
N SER A 87 -7.82 -2.79 9.74
CA SER A 87 -8.12 -1.59 8.97
C SER A 87 -9.48 -1.69 8.27
N ASN A 88 -9.78 -2.81 7.62
CA ASN A 88 -11.06 -3.03 6.96
C ASN A 88 -12.23 -3.02 7.96
N HIS A 89 -12.04 -3.58 9.15
CA HIS A 89 -13.05 -3.52 10.20
C HIS A 89 -13.39 -2.07 10.58
N TRP A 90 -12.37 -1.23 10.81
CA TRP A 90 -12.58 0.18 11.15
C TRP A 90 -13.14 1.00 10.01
N PHE A 91 -12.66 0.82 8.77
CA PHE A 91 -13.22 1.51 7.61
C PHE A 91 -14.68 1.17 7.40
N LYS A 92 -15.06 -0.10 7.58
CA LYS A 92 -16.46 -0.50 7.57
C LYS A 92 -17.24 0.19 8.68
N LEU A 93 -16.74 0.18 9.91
CA LEU A 93 -17.39 0.82 11.05
C LEU A 93 -17.60 2.34 10.83
N PHE A 94 -16.59 3.03 10.28
CA PHE A 94 -16.69 4.45 9.96
C PHE A 94 -17.72 4.72 8.87
N LYS A 95 -17.75 3.89 7.83
CA LYS A 95 -18.77 3.97 6.78
C LYS A 95 -20.18 3.74 7.34
N ASP A 96 -20.35 2.73 8.18
CA ASP A 96 -21.63 2.37 8.80
C ASP A 96 -22.15 3.48 9.74
N ASN A 97 -21.25 4.27 10.34
CA ASN A 97 -21.59 5.40 11.21
C ASN A 97 -21.63 6.75 10.48
N GLY A 98 -21.46 6.78 9.15
CA GLY A 98 -21.44 8.03 8.37
C GLY A 98 -20.26 8.95 8.68
N LEU A 99 -19.17 8.39 9.24
CA LEU A 99 -17.95 9.11 9.63
C LEU A 99 -16.86 9.10 8.55
N ALA A 100 -17.08 8.36 7.47
CA ALA A 100 -16.17 8.32 6.33
C ALA A 100 -16.75 9.17 5.20
N ASP A 101 -16.31 10.42 5.11
CA ASP A 101 -16.44 11.18 3.87
C ASP A 101 -15.62 10.47 2.79
N SER A 102 -16.31 10.16 1.68
CA SER A 102 -15.76 9.52 0.49
C SER A 102 -14.46 10.20 0.08
N HIS A 103 -13.33 9.51 0.22
CA HIS A 103 -12.02 9.88 -0.35
C HIS A 103 -11.77 9.07 -1.62
#